data_AF-A0A3N5PS03-F1
#
_entry.id   AF-A0A3N5PS03-F1
#
_cell.length_a   1.000
_cell.length_b   1.000
_cell.length_c   1.000
_cell.angle_alpha   90.00
_cell.angle_beta   90.00
_cell.angle_gamma   90.00
#
_symmetry.space_group_name_H-M   'P 1'
#
loop_
_entity.id
_entity.type
_entity.pdbx_description
1 polymer ?
#
loop_
_entity_poly.entity_id
_entity_poly.type
_entity_poly.pdbx_seq_one_letter_code
_entity_poly.pdbx_strand_id
1 'polypeptide(L)' 'QRGINDYTPLHMAVAEGNAAAVTLLLEAGADASLRTRIDACETPGEMAGAAGRSEMAALLTRSR' A
#
# COMPACT_ATOMS: atom_id res chain seq x y z
N GLN A 1 11.83 7.11 11.45
CA GLN A 1 10.99 5.90 11.57
C GLN A 1 9.60 6.30 11.10
N ARG A 2 9.01 5.63 10.09
CA ARG A 2 7.71 6.02 9.49
C ARG A 2 6.52 5.17 9.98
N GLY A 3 6.65 4.51 11.12
CA GLY A 3 5.70 3.52 11.66
C GLY A 3 6.46 2.33 12.23
N ILE A 4 5.75 1.31 12.72
CA ILE A 4 6.40 0.03 13.10
C ILE A 4 6.87 -0.63 11.79
N ASN A 5 8.16 -0.94 11.67
CA ASN A 5 8.75 -1.57 10.49
C ASN A 5 8.52 -0.83 9.16
N ASP A 6 8.39 0.50 9.22
CA ASP A 6 8.05 1.36 8.08
C ASP A 6 6.74 0.99 7.36
N TYR A 7 5.81 0.35 8.09
CA TYR A 7 4.44 0.14 7.64
C TYR A 7 3.71 1.48 7.54
N THR A 8 3.26 1.82 6.33
CA THR A 8 2.58 3.09 6.05
C THR A 8 1.06 2.94 6.13
N PRO A 9 0.30 4.04 6.21
CA PRO A 9 -1.17 3.97 6.11
C PRO A 9 -1.67 3.25 4.85
N LEU A 10 -0.96 3.35 3.73
CA LEU A 10 -1.30 2.61 2.51
C LEU A 10 -1.16 1.10 2.69
N HIS A 11 -0.11 0.62 3.38
CA HIS A 11 0.03 -0.80 3.68
C HIS A 11 -1.10 -1.31 4.57
N MET A 12 -1.54 -0.51 5.56
CA MET A 12 -2.68 -0.90 6.41
C MET A 12 -3.98 -0.97 5.61
N ALA A 13 -4.27 0.04 4.79
CA ALA A 13 -5.45 0.05 3.93
C ALA A 13 -5.47 -1.13 2.94
N VAL A 14 -4.30 -1.48 2.40
CA VAL A 14 -4.13 -2.69 1.58
C VAL A 14 -4.41 -3.93 2.41
N ALA A 15 -3.79 -4.11 3.57
CA ALA A 15 -3.97 -5.29 4.42
C ALA A 15 -5.45 -5.52 4.79
N GLU A 16 -6.19 -4.45 5.12
CA GLU A 16 -7.62 -4.47 5.41
C GLU A 16 -8.51 -4.66 4.17
N GLY A 17 -7.97 -4.50 2.96
CA GLY A 17 -8.75 -4.54 1.71
C GLY A 17 -9.66 -3.32 1.54
N ASN A 18 -9.34 -2.20 2.19
CA ASN A 18 -10.15 -0.99 2.20
C ASN A 18 -9.79 -0.10 1.00
N ALA A 19 -10.41 -0.37 -0.15
CA ALA A 19 -10.18 0.38 -1.38
C ALA A 19 -10.50 1.88 -1.25
N ALA A 20 -11.52 2.25 -0.46
CA ALA A 20 -11.86 3.65 -0.23
C ALA A 20 -10.74 4.39 0.52
N ALA A 21 -10.17 3.77 1.54
CA ALA A 21 -9.01 4.31 2.26
C ALA A 21 -7.78 4.42 1.35
N VAL A 22 -7.54 3.43 0.47
CA VAL A 22 -6.44 3.51 -0.51
C VAL A 22 -6.60 4.73 -1.41
N THR A 23 -7.78 4.93 -2.02
CA THR A 23 -8.03 6.10 -2.88
C THR A 23 -7.80 7.41 -2.13
N LEU A 24 -8.39 7.55 -0.94
CA LEU A 24 -8.28 8.79 -0.15
C LEU A 24 -6.83 9.10 0.25
N LEU A 25 -6.05 8.08 0.60
CA LEU A 25 -4.63 8.25 0.93
C LEU A 25 -3.80 8.65 -0.28
N LEU A 26 -4.07 8.06 -1.46
CA LEU A 26 -3.40 8.44 -2.70
C LEU A 26 -3.73 9.87 -3.12
N GLU A 27 -4.99 10.29 -3.01
CA GLU A 27 -5.42 11.67 -3.27
C GLU A 27 -4.77 12.67 -2.31
N ALA A 28 -4.50 12.25 -1.06
CA ALA A 28 -3.76 13.03 -0.08
C ALA A 28 -2.24 13.07 -0.32
N GLY A 29 -1.73 12.45 -1.40
CA GLY A 29 -0.32 12.43 -1.75
C GLY A 29 0.51 11.40 -0.97
N ALA A 30 -0.12 10.34 -0.46
CA ALA A 30 0.62 9.25 0.17
C ALA A 30 1.53 8.55 -0.87
N ASP A 31 2.78 8.33 -0.48
CA ASP A 31 3.79 7.71 -1.31
C ASP A 31 3.62 6.18 -1.35
N ALA A 32 3.13 5.68 -2.48
CA ALA A 32 2.91 4.25 -2.75
C ALA A 32 4.20 3.49 -3.13
N SER A 33 5.34 4.18 -3.25
CA SER A 33 6.63 3.54 -3.56
C SER A 33 7.39 3.06 -2.32
N LEU A 34 6.92 3.45 -1.13
CA LEU A 34 7.55 3.08 0.14
C LEU A 34 7.45 1.58 0.38
N ARG A 35 8.56 0.97 0.78
CA ARG A 35 8.66 -0.45 1.14
C ARG A 35 8.65 -0.61 2.66
N THR A 36 8.01 -1.67 3.15
CA THR A 36 8.16 -2.09 4.56
C THR A 36 9.57 -2.62 4.83
N ARG A 37 9.90 -2.83 6.10
CA ARG A 37 11.15 -3.47 6.58
C ARG A 37 10.89 -4.80 7.27
N ILE A 38 9.73 -5.39 7.03
CA ILE A 38 9.34 -6.73 7.49
C ILE A 38 8.84 -7.56 6.33
N ASP A 39 8.75 -8.86 6.57
CA ASP A 39 8.31 -9.85 5.60
C ASP A 39 9.14 -9.73 4.30
N ALA A 40 8.48 -9.69 3.14
CA ALA A 40 9.12 -9.56 1.83
C ALA A 40 9.53 -8.11 1.45
N CYS A 41 9.54 -7.19 2.44
CA CYS A 41 9.86 -5.77 2.25
C CYS A 41 9.03 -5.15 1.12
N GLU A 42 7.73 -5.37 1.10
CA GLU A 42 6.86 -5.04 -0.04
C GLU A 42 6.46 -3.55 -0.03
N THR A 43 6.16 -3.02 -1.21
CA THR A 43 5.32 -1.83 -1.38
C THR A 43 3.83 -2.18 -1.15
N PRO A 44 2.95 -1.19 -0.95
CA PRO A 44 1.51 -1.46 -0.85
C PRO A 44 0.97 -2.16 -2.10
N GLY A 45 1.48 -1.83 -3.29
CA GLY A 45 1.06 -2.45 -4.55
C GLY A 45 1.49 -3.91 -4.68
N GLU A 46 2.73 -4.22 -4.31
CA GLU A 46 3.25 -5.61 -4.26
C GLU A 46 2.42 -6.46 -3.27
N MET A 47 2.16 -5.94 -2.07
CA MET A 47 1.32 -6.59 -1.05
C MET A 47 -0.12 -6.84 -1.54
N ALA A 48 -0.72 -5.88 -2.26
CA ALA A 48 -2.05 -6.06 -2.84
C ALA A 48 -2.06 -7.19 -3.87
N GLY A 49 -1.00 -7.32 -4.68
CA GLY A 49 -0.81 -8.42 -5.61
C GLY A 49 -0.67 -9.77 -4.90
N ALA A 50 0.17 -9.84 -3.86
CA ALA A 50 0.36 -11.05 -3.05
C ALA A 50 -0.93 -11.51 -2.36
N ALA A 51 -1.79 -10.56 -1.96
CA ALA A 51 -3.10 -10.82 -1.38
C ALA A 51 -4.20 -11.14 -2.40
N GLY A 52 -3.90 -11.18 -3.72
CA GLY A 52 -4.89 -11.44 -4.78
C GLY A 52 -5.84 -10.28 -5.06
N ARG A 53 -5.55 -9.07 -4.57
CA ARG A 53 -6.35 -7.85 -4.73
C ARG A 53 -5.92 -7.08 -5.97
N SER A 54 -6.07 -7.71 -7.14
CA SER A 54 -5.52 -7.23 -8.42
C SER A 54 -5.92 -5.79 -8.79
N GLU A 55 -7.17 -5.39 -8.51
CA GLU A 55 -7.62 -4.02 -8.78
C GLU A 55 -6.92 -2.98 -7.90
N MET A 56 -6.71 -3.29 -6.61
CA MET A 56 -5.96 -2.41 -5.70
C MET A 56 -4.49 -2.32 -6.10
N ALA A 57 -3.89 -3.45 -6.49
CA ALA A 57 -2.52 -3.46 -7.01
C ALA A 57 -2.39 -2.58 -8.26
N ALA A 58 -3.37 -2.62 -9.16
CA ALA A 58 -3.41 -1.79 -10.36
C ALA A 58 -3.58 -0.29 -10.04
N LEU A 59 -4.37 0.07 -9.01
CA LEU A 59 -4.48 1.45 -8.55
C LEU A 59 -3.14 1.97 -8.00
N LEU A 60 -2.52 1.20 -7.11
CA LEU A 60 -1.29 1.58 -6.40
C LEU A 60 -0.07 1.67 -7.32
N THR A 61 -0.02 0.86 -8.38
CA THR A 61 1.09 0.90 -9.36
C THR A 61 0.96 2.04 -10.36
N ARG A 62 -0.24 2.62 -10.53
CA ARG A 62 -0.48 3.76 -11.42
C ARG A 62 -0.26 5.11 -10.74
N SER A 63 -0.32 5.15 -9.42
CA SER A 63 -0.03 6.35 -8.63
C SER A 63 1.48 6.49 -8.41
N ARG A 64 2.16 7.14 -9.36
CA ARG A 64 3.57 7.56 -9.25
C ARG A 64 3.67 9.05 -8.93
#